data_AF-A0AAN7R3Z2-F1
#
_entry.id   AF-A0AAN7R3Z2-F1
#
_cell.length_a   1.000
_cell.length_b   1.000
_cell.length_c   1.000
_cell.angle_alpha   90.00
_cell.angle_beta   90.00
_cell.angle_gamma   90.00
#
_symmetry.space_group_name_H-M   'P 1'
#
loop_
_entity.id
_entity.type
_entity.pdbx_description
1 polymer ?
#
loop_
_entity_poly.entity_id
_entity_poly.type
_entity_poly.pdbx_seq_one_letter_code
_entity_poly.pdbx_strand_id
1 'polypeptide(L)'
;MNGVLKIPKLIVDDFTSSLFLNFVAFEQCYSKCVEKPITEKPKPITENPITDYAIFMCSLINAPSDVGCLCDHKIVENYFGSDDEVARFFTSVGKDVTFDIQRSYLSKVFEEVNEFYWNDWHVTWAGFRHTYFDTPWSFISAMAALLLLILTSVQAFFAAYAYIKPPNSKN
;
A
#
# COMPACT_ATOMS: atom_id res chain seq x y z
N MET A 1 -6.53 -19.53 12.59
CA MET A 1 -5.16 -19.24 12.10
C MET A 1 -4.82 -17.85 12.57
N ASN A 2 -3.66 -17.61 13.18
CA ASN A 2 -3.36 -16.34 13.86
C ASN A 2 -3.08 -15.15 12.92
N GLY A 3 -3.55 -15.17 11.66
CA GLY A 3 -3.39 -14.07 10.70
C GLY A 3 -1.94 -13.70 10.32
N VAL A 4 -0.94 -14.47 10.74
CA VAL A 4 0.48 -14.14 10.50
C VAL A 4 0.95 -14.71 9.17
N LEU A 5 1.18 -13.83 8.20
CA LEU A 5 1.83 -14.17 6.93
C LEU A 5 3.35 -14.25 7.14
N LYS A 6 3.95 -15.41 6.85
CA LYS A 6 5.40 -15.61 6.91
C LYS A 6 6.01 -15.43 5.53
N ILE A 7 6.78 -14.36 5.36
CA ILE A 7 7.44 -14.02 4.10
C ILE A 7 8.92 -14.40 4.21
N PRO A 8 9.51 -15.09 3.22
CA PRO A 8 10.94 -15.32 3.16
C PRO A 8 11.71 -14.00 3.14
N LYS A 9 12.81 -13.96 3.89
CA LYS A 9 13.69 -12.80 3.95
C LYS A 9 14.33 -12.55 2.57
N LEU A 10 14.27 -11.31 2.12
CA LEU A 10 14.84 -10.83 0.86
C LEU A 10 15.99 -9.88 1.14
N ILE A 11 17.17 -10.22 0.63
CA ILE A 11 18.35 -9.35 0.68
C ILE A 11 18.35 -8.56 -0.63
N VAL A 12 18.39 -7.23 -0.55
CA VAL A 12 18.36 -6.34 -1.70
C VAL A 12 19.68 -5.56 -1.75
N ASP A 13 20.51 -5.92 -2.72
CA ASP A 13 21.79 -5.29 -3.10
C ASP A 13 21.88 -5.24 -4.65
N ASP A 14 22.87 -4.53 -5.20
CA ASP A 14 23.01 -4.38 -6.66
C ASP A 14 23.10 -5.72 -7.41
N PHE A 15 23.73 -6.72 -6.80
CA PHE A 15 23.96 -8.03 -7.39
C PHE A 15 22.69 -8.90 -7.37
N THR A 16 22.05 -8.98 -6.21
CA THR A 16 20.80 -9.72 -5.96
C THR A 16 19.65 -9.14 -6.75
N SER A 17 19.54 -7.81 -6.86
CA SER A 17 18.54 -7.15 -7.71
C SER A 17 18.74 -7.48 -9.19
N SER A 18 19.99 -7.47 -9.67
CA SER A 18 20.32 -7.85 -11.05
C SER A 18 20.03 -9.33 -11.31
N LEU A 19 20.40 -10.20 -10.37
CA LEU A 19 20.15 -11.64 -10.44
C LEU A 19 18.65 -11.95 -10.40
N PHE A 20 17.90 -11.21 -9.60
CA PHE A 20 16.44 -11.30 -9.51
C PHE A 20 15.76 -10.91 -10.81
N LEU A 21 16.15 -9.77 -11.40
CA LEU A 21 15.68 -9.34 -12.72
C LEU A 21 16.01 -10.37 -13.81
N ASN A 22 17.22 -10.94 -13.79
CA ASN A 22 17.62 -11.96 -14.75
C ASN A 22 16.76 -13.23 -14.64
N PHE A 23 16.38 -13.64 -13.43
CA PHE A 23 15.48 -14.78 -13.22
C PHE A 23 14.07 -14.49 -13.71
N VAL A 24 13.52 -13.31 -13.41
CA VAL A 24 12.21 -12.88 -13.94
C VAL A 24 12.24 -12.85 -15.46
N ALA A 25 13.29 -12.29 -16.06
CA ALA A 25 13.45 -12.25 -17.51
C ALA A 25 13.58 -13.66 -18.11
N PHE A 26 14.34 -14.55 -17.47
CA PHE A 26 14.48 -15.94 -17.89
C PHE A 26 13.13 -16.68 -17.86
N GLU A 27 12.38 -16.58 -16.75
CA GLU A 27 11.05 -17.18 -16.62
C GLU A 27 10.08 -16.64 -17.68
N GLN A 28 10.05 -15.32 -17.89
CA GLN A 28 9.19 -14.72 -18.91
C GLN A 28 9.58 -15.10 -20.34
N CYS A 29 10.87 -15.11 -20.67
CA CYS A 29 11.36 -15.52 -21.99
C CYS A 29 11.03 -17.00 -22.23
N TYR A 30 11.31 -17.86 -21.25
CA TYR A 30 11.01 -19.29 -21.35
C TYR A 30 9.50 -19.54 -21.49
N SER A 31 8.67 -18.84 -20.70
CA SER A 31 7.22 -18.94 -20.78
C SER A 31 6.65 -18.45 -22.12
N LYS A 32 7.26 -17.43 -22.74
CA LYS A 32 6.87 -16.93 -24.09
C LYS A 32 7.33 -17.83 -25.22
N CYS A 33 8.49 -18.48 -25.10
CA CYS A 33 9.04 -19.37 -26.13
C CYS A 33 8.35 -20.74 -26.18
N VAL A 34 7.73 -21.18 -25.08
CA VAL A 34 6.94 -22.41 -25.02
C VAL A 34 5.50 -22.10 -25.45
N GLU A 35 5.31 -21.79 -26.74
CA GLU A 35 3.99 -21.72 -27.37
C GLU A 35 3.42 -23.14 -27.48
N LYS A 36 2.48 -23.50 -26.61
CA LYS A 36 1.88 -24.84 -26.62
C LYS A 36 0.72 -24.92 -27.62
N PRO A 37 0.54 -26.07 -28.30
CA PRO A 37 -0.59 -26.27 -29.21
C PRO A 37 -1.92 -26.06 -28.48
N ILE A 38 -2.90 -25.53 -29.20
CA ILE A 38 -4.28 -25.21 -28.74
C ILE A 38 -5.00 -26.41 -28.08
N THR A 39 -4.46 -27.63 -28.23
CA THR A 39 -5.02 -28.89 -27.74
C THR A 39 -4.47 -29.37 -26.39
N GLU A 40 -3.48 -28.68 -25.79
CA GLU A 40 -2.92 -29.09 -24.50
C GLU A 40 -3.67 -28.46 -23.32
N LYS A 41 -3.91 -29.25 -22.26
CA LYS A 41 -4.57 -28.81 -21.02
C LYS A 41 -3.96 -27.51 -20.51
N PRO A 42 -4.76 -26.61 -19.88
CA PRO A 42 -4.24 -25.36 -19.34
C PRO A 42 -3.00 -25.63 -18.48
N LYS A 43 -1.91 -24.93 -18.82
CA LYS A 43 -0.63 -24.96 -18.13
C LYS A 43 -0.85 -24.85 -16.60
N PRO A 44 -0.15 -25.66 -15.77
CA PRO A 44 -0.32 -25.64 -14.33
C PRO A 44 0.00 -24.25 -13.73
N ILE A 45 -0.60 -23.94 -12.59
CA ILE A 45 -0.65 -22.65 -11.86
C ILE A 45 0.75 -22.11 -11.42
N THR A 46 1.86 -22.74 -11.82
CA THR A 46 3.18 -22.65 -11.15
C THR A 46 4.34 -22.42 -12.11
N GLU A 47 4.17 -21.56 -13.10
CA GLU A 47 5.16 -21.48 -14.19
C GLU A 47 6.28 -20.50 -13.94
N ASN A 48 6.02 -19.46 -13.15
CA ASN A 48 6.97 -18.39 -12.91
C ASN A 48 7.02 -18.05 -11.41
N PRO A 49 7.48 -18.97 -10.54
CA PRO A 49 7.48 -18.76 -9.09
C PRO A 49 8.30 -17.53 -8.68
N ILE A 50 9.36 -17.19 -9.40
CA ILE A 50 10.18 -16.01 -9.08
C ILE A 50 9.44 -14.73 -9.50
N THR A 51 8.79 -14.75 -10.66
CA THR A 51 7.96 -13.64 -11.15
C THR A 51 6.79 -13.38 -10.21
N ASP A 52 6.07 -14.42 -9.81
CA ASP A 52 4.96 -14.36 -8.86
C ASP A 52 5.41 -13.76 -7.51
N TYR A 53 6.55 -14.21 -6.99
CA TYR A 53 7.14 -13.64 -5.78
C TYR A 53 7.57 -12.18 -5.96
N ALA A 54 8.15 -11.82 -7.12
CA ALA A 54 8.51 -10.45 -7.45
C ALA A 54 7.32 -9.52 -7.36
N ILE A 55 6.20 -9.92 -7.92
CA ILE A 55 4.99 -9.09 -7.98
C ILE A 55 4.32 -9.02 -6.61
N PHE A 56 4.36 -10.09 -5.84
CA PHE A 56 3.94 -10.06 -4.45
C PHE A 56 4.76 -9.05 -3.63
N MET A 57 6.08 -9.05 -3.78
CA MET A 57 6.95 -8.05 -3.14
C MET A 57 6.68 -6.63 -3.67
N CYS A 58 6.41 -6.46 -4.97
CA CYS A 58 5.99 -5.17 -5.53
C CYS A 58 4.65 -4.68 -4.96
N SER A 59 3.73 -5.59 -4.67
CA SER A 59 2.42 -5.25 -4.08
C SER A 59 2.54 -4.83 -2.61
N LEU A 60 3.56 -5.33 -1.91
CA LEU A 60 3.87 -4.92 -0.54
C LEU A 60 4.69 -3.64 -0.47
N ILE A 61 5.53 -3.38 -1.47
CA ILE A 61 6.46 -2.24 -1.52
C ILE A 61 5.96 -1.22 -2.54
N ASN A 62 5.05 -0.35 -2.10
CA ASN A 62 4.49 0.70 -2.97
C ASN A 62 5.05 2.10 -2.63
N ALA A 63 5.55 2.27 -1.41
CA ALA A 63 6.19 3.49 -0.93
C ALA A 63 7.48 3.17 -0.16
N PRO A 64 8.42 4.14 -0.05
CA PRO A 64 9.62 3.99 0.77
C PRO A 64 9.33 3.67 2.25
N SER A 65 8.19 4.14 2.77
CA SER A 65 7.72 3.80 4.12
C SER A 65 7.47 2.31 4.31
N ASP A 66 7.05 1.62 3.26
CA ASP A 66 6.75 0.18 3.30
C ASP A 66 8.05 -0.62 3.37
N VAL A 67 9.11 -0.14 2.71
CA VAL A 67 10.46 -0.71 2.81
C VAL A 67 10.95 -0.63 4.25
N GLY A 68 10.84 0.54 4.90
CA GLY A 68 11.23 0.71 6.29
C GLY A 68 10.49 -0.27 7.22
N CYS A 69 9.17 -0.40 7.05
CA CYS A 69 8.36 -1.37 7.80
C CYS A 69 8.83 -2.82 7.58
N LEU A 70 9.12 -3.22 6.34
CA LEU A 70 9.59 -4.57 6.03
C LEU A 70 11.01 -4.83 6.53
N CYS A 71 11.86 -3.80 6.57
CA CYS A 71 13.19 -3.85 7.18
C CYS A 71 13.11 -4.05 8.70
N ASP A 72 12.21 -3.33 9.38
CA ASP A 72 11.98 -3.47 10.82
C ASP A 72 11.50 -4.88 11.18
N HIS A 73 10.67 -5.48 10.31
CA HIS A 73 10.20 -6.85 10.45
C HIS A 73 11.20 -7.91 9.95
N LYS A 74 12.41 -7.52 9.53
CA LYS A 74 13.48 -8.39 8.99
C LYS A 74 13.04 -9.22 7.78
N ILE A 75 12.05 -8.73 7.04
CA ILE A 75 11.56 -9.32 5.80
C ILE A 75 12.43 -8.83 4.63
N VAL A 76 12.83 -7.57 4.64
CA VAL A 76 13.77 -6.99 3.67
C VAL A 76 15.06 -6.61 4.39
N GLU A 77 16.20 -6.91 3.79
CA GLU A 77 17.48 -6.30 4.19
C GLU A 77 17.98 -5.41 3.07
N ASN A 78 17.98 -4.10 3.34
CA ASN A 78 18.43 -3.08 2.41
C ASN A 78 19.96 -2.91 2.50
N TYR A 79 20.66 -3.37 1.47
CA TYR A 79 22.06 -3.03 1.18
C TYR A 79 22.20 -2.23 -0.12
N PHE A 80 21.07 -1.86 -0.71
CA PHE A 80 20.93 -1.10 -1.94
C PHE A 80 21.28 0.39 -1.73
N GLY A 81 21.18 0.86 -0.49
CA GLY A 81 21.54 2.21 -0.07
C GLY A 81 20.41 2.85 0.72
N SER A 82 19.40 3.36 0.01
CA SER A 82 18.23 4.02 0.60
C SER A 82 16.92 3.26 0.35
N ASP A 83 15.95 3.46 1.23
CA ASP A 83 14.62 2.84 1.10
C ASP A 83 13.88 3.31 -0.17
N ASP A 84 14.19 4.52 -0.63
CA ASP A 84 13.66 5.09 -1.87
C ASP A 84 14.17 4.35 -3.12
N GLU A 85 15.43 3.92 -3.14
CA GLU A 85 15.97 3.15 -4.26
C GLU A 85 15.37 1.75 -4.31
N VAL A 86 15.16 1.09 -3.17
CA VAL A 86 14.46 -0.20 -3.08
C VAL A 86 13.02 -0.07 -3.56
N ALA A 87 12.29 0.96 -3.10
CA ALA A 87 10.92 1.20 -3.53
C ALA A 87 10.83 1.46 -5.04
N ARG A 88 11.76 2.24 -5.60
CA ARG A 88 11.83 2.50 -7.04
C ARG A 88 12.15 1.25 -7.84
N PHE A 89 13.05 0.40 -7.35
CA PHE A 89 13.37 -0.88 -7.98
C PHE A 89 12.11 -1.73 -8.12
N PHE A 90 11.40 -2.03 -7.03
CA PHE A 90 10.17 -2.83 -7.09
C PHE A 90 9.06 -2.15 -7.90
N THR A 91 8.91 -0.83 -7.79
CA THR A 91 7.96 -0.08 -8.63
C THR A 91 8.28 -0.22 -10.13
N SER A 92 9.55 -0.27 -10.52
CA SER A 92 9.96 -0.46 -11.91
C SER A 92 9.73 -1.90 -12.38
N VAL A 93 10.08 -2.89 -11.56
CA VAL A 93 9.83 -4.32 -11.83
C VAL A 93 8.34 -4.57 -12.06
N GLY A 94 7.48 -4.01 -11.21
CA GLY A 94 6.03 -4.17 -11.34
C GLY A 94 5.43 -3.60 -12.62
N LYS A 95 6.09 -2.61 -13.27
CA LYS A 95 5.62 -2.03 -14.54
C LYS A 95 5.98 -2.89 -15.76
N ASP A 96 7.13 -3.56 -15.70
CA ASP A 96 7.67 -4.32 -16.83
C ASP A 96 7.23 -5.79 -16.84
N VAL A 97 6.56 -6.24 -15.77
CA VAL A 97 6.16 -7.62 -15.59
C VAL A 97 4.66 -7.82 -15.87
N THR A 98 4.33 -8.62 -16.90
CA THR A 98 2.96 -9.03 -17.17
C THR A 98 2.50 -10.09 -16.18
N PHE A 99 1.50 -9.78 -15.35
CA PHE A 99 0.99 -10.68 -14.31
C PHE A 99 -0.49 -11.03 -14.47
N ASP A 100 -0.83 -12.28 -14.16
CA ASP A 100 -2.20 -12.74 -13.94
C ASP A 100 -2.33 -13.27 -12.50
N ILE A 101 -2.89 -12.43 -11.61
CA ILE A 101 -3.09 -12.72 -10.19
C ILE A 101 -3.89 -14.03 -9.99
N GLN A 102 -4.83 -14.33 -10.89
CA GLN A 102 -5.71 -15.50 -10.77
C GLN A 102 -5.00 -16.82 -11.08
N ARG A 103 -3.87 -16.77 -11.78
CA ARG A 103 -3.08 -17.95 -12.17
C ARG A 103 -1.79 -18.11 -11.36
N SER A 104 -1.55 -17.24 -10.39
CA SER A 104 -0.39 -17.30 -9.52
C SER A 104 -0.56 -18.33 -8.40
N TYR A 105 0.55 -18.95 -7.98
CA TYR A 105 0.55 -19.79 -6.77
C TYR A 105 0.23 -18.98 -5.49
N LEU A 106 0.38 -17.65 -5.53
CA LEU A 106 0.06 -16.73 -4.44
C LEU A 106 -1.39 -16.24 -4.47
N SER A 107 -2.20 -16.62 -5.46
CA SER A 107 -3.63 -16.27 -5.54
C SER A 107 -4.36 -16.49 -4.22
N LYS A 108 -4.15 -17.65 -3.60
CA LYS A 108 -4.73 -17.99 -2.29
C LYS A 108 -4.22 -17.10 -1.16
N VAL A 109 -2.95 -16.70 -1.20
CA VAL A 109 -2.38 -15.77 -0.20
C VAL A 109 -3.00 -14.39 -0.35
N PHE A 110 -3.16 -13.90 -1.58
CA PHE A 110 -3.86 -12.63 -1.84
C PHE A 110 -5.32 -12.68 -1.38
N GLU A 111 -6.01 -13.80 -1.61
CA GLU A 111 -7.40 -14.00 -1.16
C GLU A 111 -7.49 -14.01 0.37
N GLU A 112 -6.65 -14.77 1.06
CA GLU A 112 -6.62 -14.84 2.52
C GLU A 112 -6.26 -13.49 3.16
N VAL A 113 -5.28 -12.75 2.61
CA VAL A 113 -4.91 -11.42 3.11
C VAL A 113 -6.05 -10.42 2.89
N ASN A 114 -6.69 -10.46 1.72
CA ASN A 114 -7.79 -9.56 1.41
C ASN A 114 -9.02 -9.86 2.27
N GLU A 115 -9.35 -11.13 2.48
CA GLU A 115 -10.44 -11.55 3.38
C GLU A 115 -10.16 -11.14 4.83
N PHE A 116 -8.93 -11.35 5.30
CA PHE A 116 -8.52 -10.94 6.65
C PHE A 116 -8.60 -9.42 6.83
N TYR A 117 -8.02 -8.65 5.91
CA TYR A 117 -8.10 -7.19 5.96
C TYR A 117 -9.53 -6.70 5.89
N TRP A 118 -10.37 -7.30 5.04
CA TRP A 118 -11.76 -6.87 4.88
C TRP A 118 -12.61 -7.21 6.09
N ASN A 119 -12.41 -8.38 6.70
CA ASN A 119 -13.09 -8.75 7.92
C ASN A 119 -12.66 -7.88 9.11
N ASP A 120 -11.35 -7.66 9.29
CA ASP A 120 -10.83 -6.83 10.39
C ASP A 120 -11.18 -5.34 10.20
N TRP A 121 -11.07 -4.81 8.97
CA TRP A 121 -11.54 -3.46 8.65
C TRP A 121 -13.03 -3.33 8.85
N HIS A 122 -13.83 -4.32 8.45
CA HIS A 122 -15.28 -4.29 8.65
C HIS A 122 -15.64 -4.34 10.14
N VAL A 123 -14.96 -5.14 10.96
CA VAL A 123 -15.16 -5.22 12.41
C VAL A 123 -14.75 -3.92 13.11
N THR A 124 -13.59 -3.36 12.76
CA THR A 124 -13.13 -2.08 13.33
C THR A 124 -14.00 -0.92 12.88
N TRP A 125 -14.44 -0.89 11.62
CA TRP A 125 -15.40 0.07 11.10
C TRP A 125 -16.78 -0.08 11.74
N ALA A 126 -17.25 -1.30 12.00
CA ALA A 126 -18.51 -1.53 12.72
C ALA A 126 -18.42 -1.01 14.16
N GLY A 127 -17.31 -1.25 14.86
CA GLY A 127 -17.07 -0.70 16.20
C GLY A 127 -16.97 0.83 16.22
N PHE A 128 -16.26 1.42 15.25
CA PHE A 128 -16.17 2.86 15.08
C PHE A 128 -17.54 3.46 14.79
N ARG A 129 -18.31 2.85 13.89
CA ARG A 129 -19.65 3.31 13.53
C ARG A 129 -20.59 3.22 14.72
N HIS A 130 -20.60 2.12 15.46
CA HIS A 130 -21.43 1.97 16.65
C HIS A 130 -21.07 3.03 17.71
N THR A 131 -19.79 3.22 17.99
CA THR A 131 -19.35 4.18 19.03
C THR A 131 -19.62 5.63 18.62
N TYR A 132 -19.45 5.97 17.34
CA TYR A 132 -19.51 7.34 16.84
C TYR A 132 -20.90 7.76 16.33
N PHE A 133 -21.69 6.83 15.76
CA PHE A 133 -23.01 7.12 15.19
C PHE A 133 -24.19 6.70 16.09
N ASP A 134 -24.04 5.79 17.07
CA ASP A 134 -25.12 5.48 18.03
C ASP A 134 -25.19 6.46 19.22
N THR A 135 -24.21 7.34 19.38
CA THR A 135 -24.31 8.52 20.26
C THR A 135 -24.43 9.82 19.46
N PRO A 136 -25.54 10.00 18.71
CA PRO A 136 -25.74 11.16 17.82
C PRO A 136 -25.59 12.50 18.55
N TRP A 137 -25.97 12.55 19.84
CA TRP A 137 -25.88 13.74 20.68
C TRP A 137 -24.45 14.24 20.91
N SER A 138 -23.50 13.34 21.15
CA SER A 138 -22.09 13.72 21.40
C SER A 138 -21.41 14.20 20.13
N PHE A 139 -21.69 13.57 18.99
CA PHE A 139 -21.16 13.97 17.69
C PHE A 139 -21.70 15.33 17.23
N ILE A 140 -23.02 15.55 17.36
CA ILE A 140 -23.65 16.83 17.03
C ILE A 140 -23.07 17.95 17.91
N SER A 141 -22.86 17.69 19.20
CA SER A 141 -22.26 18.64 20.13
C SER A 141 -20.81 19.00 19.74
N ALA A 142 -19.99 18.00 19.41
CA ALA A 142 -18.61 18.21 18.97
C ALA A 142 -18.54 19.03 17.65
N MET A 143 -19.44 18.73 16.70
CA MET A 143 -19.50 19.45 15.42
C MET A 143 -19.99 20.89 15.60
N ALA A 144 -20.98 21.12 16.48
CA ALA A 144 -21.41 22.47 16.86
C ALA A 144 -20.28 23.27 17.52
N ALA A 145 -19.54 22.65 18.46
CA ALA A 145 -18.40 23.27 19.11
C ALA A 145 -17.28 23.64 18.10
N LEU A 146 -16.97 22.76 17.15
CA LEU A 146 -16.01 23.03 16.09
C LEU A 146 -16.43 24.21 15.21
N LEU A 147 -17.71 24.25 14.78
CA LEU A 147 -18.25 25.36 14.01
C LEU A 147 -18.17 26.69 14.77
N LEU A 148 -18.52 26.69 16.06
CA LEU A 148 -18.38 27.88 16.93
C LEU A 148 -16.93 28.33 17.06
N LEU A 149 -15.99 27.40 17.18
CA LEU A 149 -14.56 27.71 17.31
C LEU A 149 -14.01 28.34 16.03
N ILE A 150 -14.39 27.82 14.86
CA ILE A 150 -14.05 28.41 13.55
C ILE A 150 -14.65 29.81 13.43
N LEU A 151 -15.94 29.97 13.76
CA LEU A 151 -16.63 31.25 13.68
C LEU A 151 -15.95 32.31 14.58
N THR A 152 -15.63 31.91 15.81
CA THR A 152 -14.95 32.76 16.80
C THR A 152 -13.57 33.16 16.32
N SER A 153 -12.82 32.24 15.70
CA SER A 153 -11.49 32.51 15.14
C SER A 153 -11.56 33.55 14.01
N VAL A 154 -12.55 33.42 13.11
CA VAL A 154 -12.78 34.38 12.02
C VAL A 154 -13.19 35.75 12.57
N GLN A 155 -14.10 35.79 13.56
CA GLN A 155 -14.50 37.04 14.21
C GLN A 155 -13.32 37.73 14.89
N ALA A 156 -12.50 36.99 15.64
CA ALA A 156 -11.32 37.52 16.31
C ALA A 156 -10.30 38.07 15.29
N PHE A 157 -10.12 37.37 14.16
CA PHE A 157 -9.26 37.82 13.08
C PHE A 157 -9.74 39.14 12.47
N PHE A 158 -11.03 39.25 12.11
CA PHE A 158 -11.58 40.49 11.56
C PHE A 158 -11.55 41.65 12.56
N ALA A 159 -11.83 41.39 13.84
CA ALA A 159 -11.75 42.40 14.89
C ALA A 159 -10.32 42.91 15.09
N ALA A 160 -9.34 42.00 15.14
CA ALA A 160 -7.92 42.36 15.23
C ALA A 160 -7.45 43.13 13.98
N TYR A 161 -7.87 42.71 12.79
CA TYR A 161 -7.55 43.39 11.53
C TYR A 161 -8.13 44.80 11.48
N ALA A 162 -9.39 44.99 11.88
CA ALA A 162 -10.04 46.30 11.93
C ALA A 162 -9.40 47.23 12.97
N TYR A 163 -8.92 46.68 14.10
CA TYR A 163 -8.18 47.43 15.11
C TYR A 163 -6.81 47.91 14.58
N ILE A 164 -6.11 47.07 13.82
CA ILE A 164 -4.78 47.38 13.27
C ILE A 164 -4.88 48.33 12.06
N LYS A 165 -5.96 48.25 11.27
CA LYS A 165 -6.18 49.10 10.09
C LYS A 165 -7.49 49.87 10.19
N PRO A 166 -7.56 50.93 11.02
CA PRO A 166 -8.74 51.77 11.11
C PRO A 166 -9.04 52.41 9.74
N PRO A 167 -10.32 52.59 9.36
CA PRO A 167 -10.66 53.27 8.13
C PRO A 167 -10.13 54.70 8.18
N ASN A 168 -9.27 55.06 7.20
CA ASN A 168 -8.85 56.44 6.99
C ASN A 168 -10.10 57.28 6.69
N SER A 169 -10.57 58.08 7.64
CA SER A 169 -11.51 59.16 7.37
C SER A 169 -10.79 60.23 6.57
N LYS A 170 -10.82 60.13 5.24
CA LYS A 170 -10.53 61.27 4.38
C LYS A 170 -11.79 62.14 4.38
N ASN A 171 -11.67 63.29 5.03
CA ASN A 171 -12.60 64.43 4.93
C ASN A 171 -12.76 64.88 3.48
#